data_AF-A0A7Y3ERP3-F1
#
_entry.id   AF-A0A7Y3ERP3-F1
#
_cell.length_a   1.000
_cell.length_b   1.000
_cell.length_c   1.000
_cell.angle_alpha   90.00
_cell.angle_beta   90.00
_cell.angle_gamma   90.00
#
_symmetry.space_group_name_H-M   'P 1'
#
loop_
_entity.id
_entity.type
_entity.pdbx_description
1 polymer ?
#
loop_
_entity_poly.entity_id
_entity_poly.type
_entity_poly.pdbx_seq_one_letter_code
_entity_poly.pdbx_strand_id
1 'polypeptide(L)'
;MKKKEASILNLCIVISALIAGYFILHYVHVTPPVETNIENTMDDKPQYLYGFDKESHHFEQYKLGFNQNLGDLLLYQGIQWDSILKLDKISSNVFSIRKFRANKNITFVKEDECDAPVCIIYEPNKFTFIKYFVRDKVKIDVVKRDYDICIEASSGIIESSLWMAMQKNGLGMDIIDKMEDAFASSVDFYHTQKGDEFKLIYEKKYIDGKVVDTGEILAASYKNEQGEHYSVFYENEKYEGFYDLEGRPALGKFLRAPLKNSRISSRYNLRRFHPIKKRTIPHLGTDYA
;
A
#
# COMPACT_ATOMS: atom_id res chain seq x y z
N MET A 1 -42.71 -55.92 -38.18
CA MET A 1 -42.67 -55.15 -36.93
C MET A 1 -42.93 -53.71 -37.30
N LYS A 2 -44.16 -53.30 -37.01
CA LYS A 2 -45.02 -52.57 -37.95
C LYS A 2 -45.98 -51.71 -37.14
N LYS A 3 -45.96 -50.40 -37.37
CA LYS A 3 -46.88 -49.34 -36.88
C LYS A 3 -47.03 -49.15 -35.36
N LYS A 4 -47.07 -50.20 -34.53
CA LYS A 4 -47.28 -50.08 -33.07
C LYS A 4 -46.09 -49.44 -32.35
N GLU A 5 -44.85 -49.81 -32.69
CA GLU A 5 -43.63 -49.27 -32.05
C GLU A 5 -43.41 -47.79 -32.38
N ALA A 6 -43.67 -47.37 -33.63
CA ALA A 6 -43.60 -45.96 -34.03
C ALA A 6 -44.67 -45.09 -33.35
N SER A 7 -45.86 -45.66 -33.09
CA SER A 7 -46.92 -44.96 -32.38
C SER A 7 -46.59 -44.75 -30.90
N ILE A 8 -45.88 -45.68 -30.27
CA ILE A 8 -45.42 -45.57 -28.88
C ILE A 8 -44.33 -44.50 -28.76
N LEU A 9 -43.38 -44.47 -29.72
CA LEU A 9 -42.32 -43.47 -29.73
C LEU A 9 -42.87 -42.04 -29.89
N ASN A 10 -43.83 -41.83 -30.79
CA ASN A 10 -44.48 -40.53 -30.97
C ASN A 10 -45.29 -40.12 -29.74
N LEU A 11 -45.93 -41.06 -29.05
CA LEU A 11 -46.65 -40.78 -27.80
C LEU A 11 -45.69 -40.34 -26.69
N CYS A 12 -44.51 -40.98 -26.57
CA CYS A 12 -43.49 -40.58 -25.60
C CYS A 12 -42.92 -39.18 -25.86
N ILE A 13 -42.72 -38.80 -27.12
CA ILE A 13 -42.23 -37.46 -27.49
C ILE A 13 -43.27 -36.39 -27.11
N VAL A 14 -44.55 -36.63 -27.38
CA VAL A 14 -45.63 -35.69 -27.00
C VAL A 14 -45.75 -35.56 -25.49
N ILE A 15 -45.63 -36.66 -24.74
CA ILE A 15 -45.64 -36.62 -23.27
C ILE A 15 -44.44 -35.84 -22.72
N SER A 16 -43.24 -36.03 -23.27
CA SER A 16 -42.06 -35.25 -22.86
C SER A 16 -42.20 -33.75 -23.14
N ALA A 17 -42.82 -33.38 -24.26
CA ALA A 17 -43.07 -31.99 -24.62
C ALA A 17 -44.12 -31.34 -23.71
N LEU A 18 -45.15 -32.09 -23.29
CA LEU A 18 -46.14 -31.63 -22.33
C LEU A 18 -45.56 -31.45 -20.92
N ILE A 19 -44.68 -32.35 -20.49
CA ILE A 19 -43.97 -32.22 -19.19
C ILE A 19 -43.04 -31.01 -19.22
N ALA A 20 -42.28 -30.80 -20.30
CA ALA A 20 -41.43 -29.63 -20.47
C ALA A 20 -42.24 -28.32 -20.50
N GLY A 21 -43.38 -28.31 -21.20
CA GLY A 21 -44.29 -27.18 -21.24
C GLY A 21 -44.90 -26.86 -19.87
N TYR A 22 -45.29 -27.88 -19.10
CA TYR A 22 -45.77 -27.71 -17.73
C TYR A 22 -44.69 -27.12 -16.80
N PHE A 23 -43.44 -27.59 -16.91
CA PHE A 23 -42.31 -27.01 -16.16
C PHE A 23 -42.05 -25.55 -16.54
N ILE A 24 -42.14 -25.19 -17.82
CA ILE A 24 -41.97 -23.79 -18.27
C ILE A 24 -43.13 -22.92 -17.74
N LEU A 25 -44.37 -23.39 -17.82
CA LEU A 25 -45.53 -22.65 -17.30
C LEU A 25 -45.48 -22.48 -15.77
N HIS A 26 -44.99 -23.49 -15.05
CA HIS A 26 -44.82 -23.44 -13.59
C HIS A 26 -43.64 -22.53 -13.18
N TYR A 27 -42.58 -22.44 -14.00
CA TYR A 27 -41.48 -21.50 -13.75
C TYR A 27 -41.87 -20.03 -13.97
N VAL A 28 -42.83 -19.77 -14.87
CA VAL A 28 -43.26 -18.39 -15.19
C VAL A 28 -44.18 -17.79 -14.11
N HIS A 29 -44.75 -18.60 -13.21
CA HIS A 29 -45.58 -18.12 -12.09
C HIS A 29 -44.82 -17.99 -10.75
N VAL A 30 -43.50 -17.83 -10.78
CA VAL A 30 -42.76 -17.33 -9.61
C VAL A 30 -43.13 -15.85 -9.45
N THR A 31 -44.06 -15.59 -8.54
CA THR A 31 -44.40 -14.26 -8.05
C THR A 31 -43.12 -13.48 -7.75
N PRO A 32 -42.99 -12.21 -8.18
CA PRO A 32 -41.85 -11.40 -7.80
C PRO A 32 -41.76 -11.38 -6.26
N PRO A 33 -40.56 -11.52 -5.67
CA PRO A 33 -40.43 -11.43 -4.23
C PRO A 33 -40.96 -10.05 -3.80
N VAL A 34 -41.90 -10.06 -2.87
CA VAL A 34 -42.38 -8.88 -2.16
C VAL A 34 -41.14 -8.15 -1.65
N GLU A 35 -40.92 -6.92 -2.11
CA GLU A 35 -39.92 -6.01 -1.53
C GLU A 35 -40.37 -5.71 -0.10
N THR A 36 -39.97 -6.58 0.84
CA THR A 36 -39.92 -6.21 2.24
C THR A 36 -38.86 -5.12 2.34
N ASN A 37 -39.31 -3.88 2.46
CA ASN A 37 -38.52 -2.80 3.05
C ASN A 37 -38.06 -3.28 4.43
N ILE A 38 -36.89 -3.91 4.46
CA ILE A 38 -36.10 -4.02 5.66
C ILE A 38 -35.62 -2.60 5.90
N GLU A 39 -36.29 -1.89 6.81
CA GLU A 39 -35.66 -0.79 7.52
C GLU A 39 -34.31 -1.33 8.00
N ASN A 40 -33.24 -0.94 7.30
CA ASN A 40 -31.90 -0.98 7.84
C ASN A 40 -31.94 -0.03 9.04
N THR A 41 -32.29 -0.55 10.21
CA THR A 41 -31.74 -0.03 11.45
C THR A 41 -30.24 -0.27 11.34
N MET A 42 -29.55 0.67 10.71
CA MET A 42 -28.10 0.75 10.77
C MET A 42 -27.75 0.71 12.25
N ASP A 43 -26.91 -0.26 12.58
CA ASP A 43 -26.31 -0.45 13.89
C ASP A 43 -25.70 0.90 14.30
N ASP A 44 -26.42 1.65 15.14
CA ASP A 44 -26.19 3.06 15.50
C ASP A 44 -25.02 3.16 16.49
N LYS A 45 -23.88 2.58 16.11
CA LYS A 45 -22.63 2.72 16.85
C LYS A 45 -22.02 4.05 16.42
N PRO A 46 -21.77 4.97 17.36
CA PRO A 46 -21.15 6.25 17.04
C PRO A 46 -19.84 5.98 16.32
N GLN A 47 -19.75 6.47 15.08
CA GLN A 47 -18.53 6.35 14.30
C GLN A 47 -17.58 7.43 14.81
N TYR A 48 -16.53 7.01 15.52
CA TYR A 48 -15.51 7.95 15.98
C TYR A 48 -14.46 8.20 14.89
N LEU A 49 -13.99 9.44 14.81
CA LEU A 49 -12.82 9.84 14.04
C LEU A 49 -11.88 10.64 14.95
N TYR A 50 -10.65 10.14 15.12
CA TYR A 50 -9.65 10.68 16.06
C TYR A 50 -10.11 10.77 17.54
N GLY A 51 -11.12 9.98 17.90
CA GLY A 51 -11.74 10.00 19.22
C GLY A 51 -12.83 11.07 19.40
N PHE A 52 -13.25 11.74 18.32
CA PHE A 52 -14.44 12.59 18.28
C PHE A 52 -15.55 11.87 17.53
N ASP A 53 -16.79 12.02 17.99
CA ASP A 53 -17.94 11.43 17.31
C ASP A 53 -18.25 12.19 16.01
N LYS A 54 -18.45 11.46 14.90
CA LYS A 54 -18.67 12.03 13.57
C LYS A 54 -20.02 12.74 13.42
N GLU A 55 -21.00 12.43 14.25
CA GLU A 55 -22.33 13.06 14.15
C GLU A 55 -22.38 14.40 14.88
N SER A 56 -21.67 14.50 16.01
CA SER A 56 -21.62 15.70 16.85
C SER A 56 -20.52 16.70 16.48
N HIS A 57 -19.62 16.36 15.55
CA HIS A 57 -18.50 17.22 15.17
C HIS A 57 -18.32 17.31 13.66
N HIS A 58 -18.00 18.51 13.18
CA HIS A 58 -17.60 18.75 11.81
C HIS A 58 -16.08 18.68 11.63
N PHE A 59 -15.62 17.98 10.59
CA PHE A 59 -14.20 17.79 10.28
C PHE A 59 -13.83 18.47 8.96
N GLU A 60 -13.11 19.58 9.05
CA GLU A 60 -12.65 20.32 7.87
C GLU A 60 -11.16 19.99 7.60
N GLN A 61 -10.87 19.44 6.41
CA GLN A 61 -9.50 19.19 6.00
C GLN A 61 -8.90 20.37 5.26
N TYR A 62 -7.75 20.83 5.72
CA TYR A 62 -6.99 21.91 5.11
C TYR A 62 -5.59 21.44 4.70
N LYS A 63 -5.24 21.62 3.43
CA LYS A 63 -3.91 21.27 2.92
C LYS A 63 -2.95 22.44 3.08
N LEU A 64 -1.91 22.27 3.90
CA LEU A 64 -0.95 23.35 4.18
C LEU A 64 -0.09 23.64 2.94
N GLY A 65 -0.06 24.90 2.49
CA GLY A 65 0.75 25.36 1.37
C GLY A 65 2.24 25.47 1.71
N PHE A 66 3.08 25.62 0.67
CA PHE A 66 4.49 25.98 0.87
C PHE A 66 4.62 27.39 1.45
N ASN A 67 5.55 27.57 2.41
CA ASN A 67 5.83 28.84 3.07
C ASN A 67 4.62 29.53 3.74
N GLN A 68 3.52 28.79 3.92
CA GLN A 68 2.33 29.33 4.57
C GLN A 68 2.59 29.49 6.07
N ASN A 69 2.29 30.67 6.60
CA ASN A 69 2.38 30.92 8.03
C ASN A 69 1.22 30.22 8.77
N LEU A 70 1.57 29.27 9.63
CA LEU A 70 0.59 28.54 10.43
C LEU A 70 -0.17 29.46 11.39
N GLY A 71 0.49 30.44 12.01
CA GLY A 71 -0.17 31.37 12.92
C GLY A 71 -1.29 32.16 12.25
N ASP A 72 -1.04 32.67 11.04
CA ASP A 72 -2.04 33.42 10.26
C ASP A 72 -3.18 32.51 9.80
N LEU A 73 -2.88 31.27 9.42
CA LEU A 73 -3.89 30.27 9.08
C LEU A 73 -4.80 29.96 10.27
N LEU A 74 -4.23 29.74 11.46
CA LEU A 74 -4.99 29.45 12.68
C LEU A 74 -5.86 30.64 13.09
N LEU A 75 -5.34 31.86 12.95
CA LEU A 75 -6.10 33.09 13.22
C LEU A 75 -7.27 33.25 12.23
N TYR A 76 -7.04 32.97 10.94
CA TYR A 76 -8.08 33.01 9.91
C TYR A 76 -9.21 31.99 10.18
N GLN A 77 -8.86 30.84 10.77
CA GLN A 77 -9.82 29.82 11.22
C GLN A 77 -10.54 30.17 12.54
N GLY A 78 -10.34 31.39 13.06
CA GLY A 78 -11.03 31.89 14.25
C GLY A 78 -10.37 31.54 15.59
N ILE A 79 -9.18 30.94 15.58
CA ILE A 79 -8.45 30.61 16.81
C ILE A 79 -7.83 31.87 17.39
N GLN A 80 -8.09 32.11 18.67
CA GLN A 80 -7.61 33.30 19.37
C GLN A 80 -6.08 33.34 19.45
N TRP A 81 -5.50 34.53 19.29
CA TRP A 81 -4.05 34.75 19.31
C TRP A 81 -3.37 34.22 20.59
N ASP A 82 -3.98 34.44 21.75
CA ASP A 82 -3.46 33.95 23.04
C ASP A 82 -3.39 32.41 23.09
N SER A 83 -4.40 31.72 22.54
CA SER A 83 -4.38 30.26 22.38
C SER A 83 -3.25 29.81 21.46
N ILE A 84 -2.99 30.52 20.35
CA ILE A 84 -1.90 30.20 19.42
C ILE A 84 -0.53 30.34 20.09
N LEU A 85 -0.30 31.41 20.86
CA LEU A 85 0.96 31.62 21.58
C LEU A 85 1.17 30.54 22.66
N LYS A 86 0.13 30.21 23.42
CA LYS A 86 0.15 29.11 24.40
C LYS A 86 0.43 27.78 23.72
N LEU A 87 -0.20 27.53 22.58
CA LEU A 87 -0.04 26.32 21.79
C LEU A 87 1.40 26.16 21.30
N ASP A 88 1.99 27.21 20.73
CA ASP A 88 3.39 27.20 20.27
C ASP A 88 4.33 26.83 21.42
N LYS A 89 4.16 27.48 22.58
CA LYS A 89 4.96 27.21 23.78
C LYS A 89 4.84 25.77 24.27
N ILE A 90 3.63 25.26 24.47
CA ILE A 90 3.39 23.90 25.00
C ILE A 90 3.82 22.84 23.98
N SER A 91 3.58 23.08 22.69
CA SER A 91 3.89 22.14 21.61
C SER A 91 5.38 21.86 21.47
N SER A 92 6.25 22.80 21.83
CA SER A 92 7.70 22.64 21.78
C SER A 92 8.22 21.41 22.52
N ASN A 93 7.58 21.02 23.63
CA ASN A 93 7.98 19.90 24.48
C ASN A 93 7.45 18.53 24.01
N VAL A 94 6.48 18.51 23.10
CA VAL A 94 5.79 17.29 22.66
C VAL A 94 5.98 17.10 21.16
N PHE A 95 5.30 17.91 20.36
CA PHE A 95 5.51 18.02 18.92
C PHE A 95 5.17 19.43 18.48
N SER A 96 6.21 20.19 18.15
CA SER A 96 6.07 21.61 17.81
C SER A 96 5.20 21.80 16.57
N ILE A 97 4.25 22.73 16.65
CA ILE A 97 3.43 23.15 15.51
C ILE A 97 4.28 23.72 14.36
N ARG A 98 5.50 24.19 14.66
CA ARG A 98 6.47 24.66 13.65
C ARG A 98 7.05 23.54 12.78
N LYS A 99 6.87 22.27 13.18
CA LYS A 99 7.29 21.09 12.42
C LYS A 99 6.21 20.59 11.44
N PHE A 100 5.10 21.32 11.31
CA PHE A 100 4.06 21.00 10.34
C PHE A 100 4.65 21.13 8.93
N ARG A 101 4.44 20.09 8.11
CA ARG A 101 5.04 20.00 6.78
C ARG A 101 4.07 20.53 5.73
N ALA A 102 4.59 21.27 4.76
CA ALA A 102 3.84 21.64 3.57
C ALA A 102 3.31 20.39 2.82
N ASN A 103 2.21 20.55 2.11
CA ASN A 103 1.44 19.51 1.42
C ASN A 103 0.89 18.39 2.32
N LYS A 104 0.94 18.54 3.64
CA LYS A 104 0.20 17.68 4.57
C LYS A 104 -1.16 18.30 4.89
N ASN A 105 -2.14 17.43 5.09
CA ASN A 105 -3.46 17.84 5.54
C ASN A 105 -3.43 18.06 7.05
N ILE A 106 -4.09 19.12 7.48
CA ILE A 106 -4.44 19.44 8.85
C ILE A 106 -5.95 19.26 8.92
N THR A 107 -6.47 18.64 9.99
CA THR A 107 -7.92 18.54 10.18
C THR A 107 -8.33 19.46 11.32
N PHE A 108 -9.29 20.34 11.06
CA PHE A 108 -9.94 21.17 12.06
C PHE A 108 -11.21 20.46 12.53
N VAL A 109 -11.31 20.22 13.83
CA VAL A 109 -12.51 19.64 14.46
C VAL A 109 -13.30 20.77 15.08
N LYS A 110 -14.52 20.95 14.62
CA LYS A 110 -15.47 21.98 15.06
C LYS A 110 -16.71 21.29 15.63
N GLU A 111 -17.43 21.96 16.53
CA GLU A 111 -18.75 21.47 16.98
C GLU A 111 -19.75 21.69 15.85
N ASP A 112 -19.85 22.92 15.33
CA ASP A 112 -20.61 23.25 14.13
C ASP A 112 -19.71 23.77 12.98
N GLU A 113 -20.21 23.72 11.74
CA GLU A 113 -19.46 24.13 10.53
C GLU A 113 -18.93 25.58 10.61
N CYS A 114 -19.69 26.47 11.25
CA CYS A 114 -19.36 27.89 11.40
C CYS A 114 -18.54 28.22 12.65
N ASP A 115 -18.30 27.25 13.54
CA ASP A 115 -17.60 27.50 14.78
C ASP A 115 -16.08 27.56 14.61
N ALA A 116 -15.42 28.24 15.55
CA ALA A 116 -13.98 28.12 15.71
C ALA A 116 -13.64 26.67 16.14
N PRO A 117 -12.54 26.09 15.63
CA PRO A 117 -12.20 24.71 15.92
C PRO A 117 -11.88 24.51 17.41
N VAL A 118 -12.39 23.41 17.95
CA VAL A 118 -12.10 22.95 19.31
C VAL A 118 -10.74 22.27 19.36
N CYS A 119 -10.41 21.53 18.30
CA CYS A 119 -9.18 20.76 18.19
C CYS A 119 -8.61 20.84 16.76
N ILE A 120 -7.28 20.90 16.67
CA ILE A 120 -6.54 20.73 15.42
C ILE A 120 -5.89 19.35 15.46
N ILE A 121 -5.94 18.62 14.36
CA ILE A 121 -5.36 17.30 14.22
C ILE A 121 -4.30 17.32 13.14
N TYR A 122 -3.11 16.81 13.49
CA TYR A 122 -2.00 16.67 12.56
C TYR A 122 -1.43 15.27 12.59
N GLU A 123 -1.22 14.69 11.42
CA GLU A 123 -0.66 13.36 11.23
C GLU A 123 0.80 13.46 10.73
N PRO A 124 1.80 13.44 11.63
CA PRO A 124 3.20 13.44 11.21
C PRO A 124 3.56 12.21 10.37
N ASN A 125 2.93 11.06 10.65
CA ASN A 125 3.08 9.80 9.94
C ASN A 125 1.76 9.00 9.98
N LYS A 126 1.76 7.80 9.40
CA LYS A 126 0.55 6.97 9.28
C LYS A 126 0.07 6.38 10.62
N PHE A 127 0.98 6.19 11.57
CA PHE A 127 0.76 5.51 12.84
C PHE A 127 0.50 6.46 14.02
N THR A 128 0.71 7.75 13.84
CA THR A 128 0.61 8.74 14.91
C THR A 128 -0.17 9.93 14.41
N PHE A 129 -1.14 10.35 15.21
CA PHE A 129 -1.78 11.65 15.05
C PHE A 129 -1.69 12.42 16.37
N ILE A 130 -1.72 13.74 16.27
CA ILE A 130 -1.56 14.65 17.40
C ILE A 130 -2.76 15.56 17.46
N LYS A 131 -3.39 15.62 18.63
CA LYS A 131 -4.55 16.46 18.93
C LYS A 131 -4.08 17.71 19.66
N TYR A 132 -4.41 18.87 19.13
CA TYR A 132 -4.11 20.18 19.67
C TYR A 132 -5.41 20.88 20.04
N PHE A 133 -5.81 20.79 21.31
CA PHE A 133 -7.00 21.47 21.82
C PHE A 133 -6.69 22.96 21.98
N VAL A 134 -7.59 23.84 21.51
CA VAL A 134 -7.31 25.29 21.39
C VAL A 134 -8.39 26.21 21.95
N ARG A 135 -9.59 25.69 22.25
CA ARG A 135 -10.73 26.51 22.71
C ARG A 135 -10.77 26.71 24.23
N ASP A 136 -11.03 25.67 25.01
CA ASP A 136 -11.23 25.81 26.46
C ASP A 136 -9.91 25.79 27.23
N LYS A 137 -9.12 24.74 27.02
CA LYS A 137 -7.80 24.56 27.61
C LYS A 137 -6.84 24.07 26.55
N VAL A 138 -5.75 24.82 26.39
CA VAL A 138 -4.68 24.41 25.47
C VAL A 138 -4.01 23.14 26.00
N LYS A 139 -4.19 22.04 25.28
CA LYS A 139 -3.68 20.71 25.62
C LYS A 139 -3.23 20.01 24.34
N ILE A 140 -2.21 19.16 24.46
CA ILE A 140 -1.67 18.39 23.34
C ILE A 140 -1.62 16.92 23.71
N ASP A 141 -2.32 16.09 22.95
CA ASP A 141 -2.33 14.65 23.11
C ASP A 141 -1.73 13.98 21.89
N VAL A 142 -0.67 13.17 22.10
CA VAL A 142 -0.10 12.32 21.05
C VAL A 142 -0.76 10.96 21.13
N VAL A 143 -1.43 10.57 20.06
CA VAL A 143 -2.11 9.28 19.97
C VAL A 143 -1.38 8.42 18.96
N LYS A 144 -0.88 7.27 19.43
CA LYS A 144 -0.39 6.21 18.55
C LYS A 144 -1.57 5.32 18.20
N ARG A 145 -1.71 5.02 16.91
CA ARG A 145 -2.67 4.05 16.40
C ARG A 145 -2.11 2.66 16.62
N ASP A 146 -2.94 1.80 17.18
CA ASP A 146 -2.67 0.37 17.15
C ASP A 146 -2.79 -0.12 15.70
N TYR A 147 -1.99 -1.12 15.37
CA TYR A 147 -1.96 -1.71 14.05
C TYR A 147 -1.70 -3.21 14.16
N ASP A 148 -2.30 -3.95 13.24
CA ASP A 148 -2.07 -5.38 13.09
C ASP A 148 -0.97 -5.63 12.07
N ILE A 149 -0.17 -6.67 12.31
CA ILE A 149 0.82 -7.16 11.35
C ILE A 149 0.31 -8.48 10.78
N CYS A 150 0.16 -8.54 9.47
CA CYS A 150 -0.14 -9.77 8.75
C CYS A 150 1.05 -10.18 7.89
N ILE A 151 1.39 -11.46 7.90
CA ILE A 151 2.40 -12.01 7.00
C ILE A 151 1.73 -12.37 5.68
N GLU A 152 2.25 -11.83 4.59
CA GLU A 152 1.81 -12.13 3.24
C GLU A 152 2.94 -12.74 2.41
N ALA A 153 2.55 -13.44 1.34
CA ALA A 153 3.48 -13.96 0.35
C ALA A 153 3.14 -13.40 -1.04
N SER A 154 4.16 -13.13 -1.84
CA SER A 154 4.02 -12.75 -3.25
C SER A 154 5.06 -13.48 -4.09
N SER A 155 4.72 -13.75 -5.33
CA SER A 155 5.61 -14.42 -6.28
C SER A 155 5.33 -13.97 -7.70
N GLY A 156 6.32 -14.03 -8.58
CA GLY A 156 6.14 -13.67 -9.97
C GLY A 156 7.28 -14.11 -10.87
N ILE A 157 7.04 -13.95 -12.17
CA ILE A 157 8.01 -14.20 -13.22
C ILE A 157 8.36 -12.85 -13.85
N ILE A 158 9.64 -12.61 -14.04
CA ILE A 158 10.15 -11.38 -14.65
C ILE A 158 9.92 -11.45 -16.16
N GLU A 159 9.16 -10.47 -16.66
CA GLU A 159 9.00 -10.26 -18.11
C GLU A 159 9.96 -9.20 -18.65
N SER A 160 10.29 -8.19 -17.84
CA SER A 160 11.11 -7.03 -18.22
C SER A 160 12.11 -6.62 -17.14
N SER A 161 11.65 -6.35 -15.92
CA SER A 161 12.47 -6.08 -14.74
C SER A 161 11.80 -6.56 -13.47
N LEU A 162 12.60 -6.75 -12.40
CA LEU A 162 12.09 -7.08 -11.07
C LEU A 162 11.04 -6.04 -10.61
N TRP A 163 11.36 -4.76 -10.78
CA TRP A 163 10.50 -3.65 -10.38
C TRP A 163 9.10 -3.73 -11.03
N MET A 164 9.04 -3.91 -12.35
CA MET A 164 7.77 -4.04 -13.07
C MET A 164 6.98 -5.26 -12.62
N ALA A 165 7.68 -6.39 -12.41
CA ALA A 165 7.04 -7.64 -12.01
C ALA A 165 6.44 -7.55 -10.59
N MET A 166 7.15 -6.93 -9.64
CA MET A 166 6.67 -6.70 -8.28
C MET A 166 5.55 -5.65 -8.22
N GLN A 167 5.67 -4.55 -8.98
CA GLN A 167 4.62 -3.53 -9.06
C GLN A 167 3.31 -4.07 -9.66
N LYS A 168 3.38 -4.96 -10.66
CA LYS A 168 2.21 -5.66 -11.22
C LYS A 168 1.48 -6.50 -10.17
N ASN A 169 2.20 -6.99 -9.16
CA ASN A 169 1.64 -7.70 -8.00
C ASN A 169 1.16 -6.77 -6.88
N GLY A 170 1.13 -5.45 -7.09
CA GLY A 170 0.68 -4.47 -6.10
C GLY A 170 1.70 -4.20 -4.98
N LEU A 171 2.96 -4.59 -5.15
CA LEU A 171 4.02 -4.32 -4.18
C LEU A 171 4.55 -2.88 -4.34
N GLY A 172 4.70 -2.20 -3.21
CA GLY A 172 5.26 -0.85 -3.14
C GLY A 172 6.77 -0.80 -3.35
N MET A 173 7.28 0.40 -3.61
CA MET A 173 8.71 0.64 -3.84
C MET A 173 9.58 0.27 -2.63
N ASP A 174 9.04 0.44 -1.43
CA ASP A 174 9.64 0.05 -0.15
C ASP A 174 10.00 -1.44 -0.10
N ILE A 175 9.12 -2.31 -0.58
CA ILE A 175 9.40 -3.76 -0.62
C ILE A 175 10.35 -4.14 -1.74
N ILE A 176 10.28 -3.44 -2.87
CA ILE A 176 11.21 -3.68 -3.98
C ILE A 176 12.63 -3.33 -3.54
N ASP A 177 12.84 -2.17 -2.90
CA ASP A 177 14.15 -1.77 -2.40
C ASP A 177 14.69 -2.76 -1.36
N LYS A 178 13.83 -3.28 -0.47
CA LYS A 178 14.22 -4.32 0.51
C LYS A 178 14.58 -5.65 -0.16
N MET A 179 13.88 -6.03 -1.23
CA MET A 179 14.21 -7.21 -2.02
C MET A 179 15.59 -7.05 -2.66
N GLU A 180 15.92 -5.86 -3.19
CA GLU A 180 17.26 -5.58 -3.71
C GLU A 180 18.34 -5.70 -2.63
N ASP A 181 18.08 -5.13 -1.44
CA ASP A 181 19.00 -5.21 -0.30
C ASP A 181 19.19 -6.65 0.19
N ALA A 182 18.14 -7.48 0.17
CA ALA A 182 18.17 -8.88 0.58
C ALA A 182 19.10 -9.74 -0.29
N PHE A 183 19.35 -9.37 -1.55
CA PHE A 183 20.22 -10.10 -2.47
C PHE A 183 21.43 -9.30 -2.97
N ALA A 184 21.78 -8.20 -2.30
CA ALA A 184 22.78 -7.24 -2.77
C ALA A 184 24.15 -7.83 -3.16
N SER A 185 24.57 -8.95 -2.54
CA SER A 185 25.80 -9.67 -2.86
C SER A 185 25.62 -10.86 -3.81
N SER A 186 24.43 -11.47 -3.83
CA SER A 186 24.19 -12.75 -4.51
C SER A 186 23.57 -12.58 -5.90
N VAL A 187 22.78 -11.53 -6.13
CA VAL A 187 22.06 -11.30 -7.38
C VAL A 187 22.38 -9.91 -7.94
N ASP A 188 22.50 -9.83 -9.27
CA ASP A 188 22.62 -8.56 -9.98
C ASP A 188 21.30 -8.25 -10.69
N PHE A 189 20.44 -7.46 -10.03
CA PHE A 189 19.12 -7.11 -10.57
C PHE A 189 19.18 -6.19 -11.80
N TYR A 190 20.36 -5.65 -12.15
CA TYR A 190 20.53 -4.95 -13.43
C TYR A 190 20.57 -5.89 -14.64
N HIS A 191 20.81 -7.17 -14.39
CA HIS A 191 20.97 -8.21 -15.39
C HIS A 191 19.87 -9.27 -15.33
N THR A 192 18.72 -8.96 -14.73
CA THR A 192 17.55 -9.86 -14.72
C THR A 192 17.16 -10.27 -16.13
N GLN A 193 16.87 -11.55 -16.33
CA GLN A 193 16.41 -12.08 -17.60
C GLN A 193 14.91 -12.33 -17.59
N LYS A 194 14.32 -12.34 -18.79
CA LYS A 194 12.94 -12.78 -18.96
C LYS A 194 12.84 -14.26 -18.57
N GLY A 195 11.95 -14.58 -17.64
CA GLY A 195 11.77 -15.92 -17.10
C GLY A 195 12.37 -16.14 -15.72
N ASP A 196 13.18 -15.20 -15.21
CA ASP A 196 13.64 -15.24 -13.81
C ASP A 196 12.42 -15.21 -12.86
N GLU A 197 12.49 -15.94 -11.76
CA GLU A 197 11.38 -16.08 -10.80
C GLU A 197 11.75 -15.42 -9.48
N PHE A 198 10.78 -14.79 -8.82
CA PHE A 198 10.94 -14.29 -7.45
C PHE A 198 9.81 -14.79 -6.55
N LYS A 199 10.13 -14.96 -5.26
CA LYS A 199 9.19 -15.23 -4.19
C LYS A 199 9.60 -14.42 -2.98
N LEU A 200 8.64 -13.88 -2.24
CA LEU A 200 8.89 -13.18 -0.99
C LEU A 200 7.78 -13.43 0.03
N ILE A 201 8.17 -13.45 1.29
CA ILE A 201 7.32 -13.47 2.47
C ILE A 201 7.63 -12.18 3.24
N TYR A 202 6.61 -11.37 3.50
CA TYR A 202 6.79 -10.02 4.03
C TYR A 202 5.62 -9.61 4.90
N GLU A 203 5.86 -8.60 5.73
CA GLU A 203 4.86 -8.06 6.64
C GLU A 203 4.04 -6.94 5.98
N LYS A 204 2.74 -6.92 6.24
CA LYS A 204 1.88 -5.76 5.98
C LYS A 204 1.26 -5.26 7.28
N LYS A 205 1.23 -3.94 7.43
CA LYS A 205 0.66 -3.25 8.58
C LYS A 205 -0.74 -2.74 8.24
N TYR A 206 -1.71 -3.08 9.09
CA TYR A 206 -3.11 -2.73 8.93
C TYR A 206 -3.57 -1.84 10.07
N ILE A 207 -4.35 -0.81 9.73
CA ILE A 207 -5.11 -0.02 10.70
C ILE A 207 -6.55 -0.06 10.25
N ASP A 208 -7.46 -0.45 11.15
CA ASP A 208 -8.90 -0.58 10.87
C ASP A 208 -9.20 -1.40 9.60
N GLY A 209 -8.46 -2.51 9.43
CA GLY A 209 -8.60 -3.42 8.27
C GLY A 209 -8.03 -2.89 6.94
N LYS A 210 -7.41 -1.70 6.91
CA LYS A 210 -6.79 -1.12 5.72
C LYS A 210 -5.28 -1.21 5.78
N VAL A 211 -4.64 -1.61 4.67
CA VAL A 211 -3.18 -1.57 4.54
C VAL A 211 -2.72 -0.12 4.63
N VAL A 212 -1.89 0.17 5.64
CA VAL A 212 -1.29 1.49 5.80
C VAL A 212 0.16 1.51 5.40
N ASP A 213 0.89 0.43 5.62
CA ASP A 213 2.34 0.38 5.38
C ASP A 213 2.81 -1.06 5.19
N THR A 214 4.02 -1.21 4.69
CA THR A 214 4.68 -2.52 4.58
C THR A 214 5.80 -2.62 5.60
N GLY A 215 5.88 -3.76 6.29
CA GLY A 215 6.92 -4.05 7.28
C GLY A 215 8.17 -4.64 6.64
N GLU A 216 8.82 -5.58 7.31
CA GLU A 216 10.03 -6.23 6.79
C GLU A 216 9.75 -7.37 5.81
N ILE A 217 10.73 -7.67 4.95
CA ILE A 217 10.77 -8.94 4.24
C ILE A 217 11.33 -9.97 5.22
N LEU A 218 10.60 -11.04 5.47
CA LEU A 218 11.02 -12.13 6.37
C LEU A 218 11.92 -13.14 5.64
N ALA A 219 11.54 -13.46 4.41
CA ALA A 219 12.32 -14.34 3.55
C ALA A 219 12.03 -14.04 2.08
N ALA A 220 13.00 -14.29 1.22
CA ALA A 220 12.85 -14.19 -0.22
C ALA A 220 13.64 -15.28 -0.94
N SER A 221 13.19 -15.62 -2.14
CA SER A 221 13.97 -16.40 -3.11
C SER A 221 13.97 -15.71 -4.48
N TYR A 222 15.09 -15.85 -5.17
CA TYR A 222 15.28 -15.39 -6.54
C TYR A 222 15.94 -16.49 -7.36
N LYS A 223 15.33 -16.85 -8.48
CA LYS A 223 15.81 -17.91 -9.36
C LYS A 223 16.14 -17.36 -10.73
N ASN A 224 17.37 -17.64 -11.17
CA ASN A 224 17.88 -17.28 -12.48
C ASN A 224 18.66 -18.47 -13.08
N GLU A 225 19.38 -18.24 -14.18
CA GLU A 225 20.22 -19.26 -14.82
C GLU A 225 21.35 -19.82 -13.93
N GLN A 226 21.77 -19.10 -12.89
CA GLN A 226 22.81 -19.52 -11.94
C GLN A 226 22.27 -20.44 -10.83
N GLY A 227 20.95 -20.52 -10.68
CA GLY A 227 20.28 -21.32 -9.66
C GLY A 227 19.26 -20.53 -8.86
N GLU A 228 18.84 -21.10 -7.73
CA GLU A 228 17.95 -20.44 -6.77
C GLU A 228 18.77 -19.87 -5.61
N HIS A 229 18.61 -18.58 -5.39
CA HIS A 229 19.21 -17.82 -4.30
C HIS A 229 18.15 -17.59 -3.24
N TYR A 230 18.53 -17.70 -1.97
CA TYR A 230 17.65 -17.45 -0.83
C TYR A 230 18.23 -16.37 0.06
N SER A 231 17.34 -15.63 0.70
CA SER A 231 17.68 -14.61 1.68
C SER A 231 16.65 -14.62 2.80
N VAL A 232 17.11 -14.61 4.04
CA VAL A 232 16.28 -14.67 5.25
C VAL A 232 16.66 -13.51 6.15
N PHE A 233 15.67 -12.77 6.63
CA PHE A 233 15.89 -11.70 7.60
C PHE A 233 16.13 -12.31 8.98
N TYR A 234 17.16 -11.81 9.65
CA TYR A 234 17.54 -12.23 11.00
C TYR A 234 17.92 -11.01 11.83
N GLU A 235 17.37 -10.96 13.05
CA GLU A 235 17.61 -9.88 14.01
C GLU A 235 17.86 -10.46 15.40
N ASN A 236 18.91 -9.97 16.06
CA ASN A 236 19.19 -10.12 17.48
C ASN A 236 19.93 -8.87 18.00
N GLU A 237 20.34 -8.86 19.28
CA GLU A 237 21.00 -7.70 19.91
C GLU A 237 22.29 -7.22 19.22
N LYS A 238 22.94 -8.07 18.41
CA LYS A 238 24.26 -7.80 17.79
C LYS A 238 24.23 -7.77 16.26
N TYR A 239 23.26 -8.45 15.65
CA TYR A 239 23.20 -8.71 14.23
C TYR A 239 21.78 -8.46 13.75
N GLU A 240 21.65 -7.63 12.72
CA GLU A 240 20.39 -7.34 12.07
C GLU A 240 20.65 -7.27 10.57
N GLY A 241 19.86 -7.99 9.78
CA GLY A 241 19.90 -7.92 8.33
C GLY A 241 19.57 -9.24 7.66
N PHE A 242 19.87 -9.28 6.36
CA PHE A 242 19.60 -10.42 5.50
C PHE A 242 20.79 -11.37 5.43
N TYR A 243 20.51 -12.67 5.46
CA TYR A 243 21.50 -13.74 5.40
C TYR A 243 21.06 -14.81 4.41
N ASP A 244 22.03 -15.41 3.72
CA ASP A 244 21.77 -16.62 2.94
C ASP A 244 21.64 -17.87 3.83
N LEU A 245 21.36 -19.02 3.21
CA LEU A 245 21.18 -20.30 3.93
C LEU A 245 22.45 -20.77 4.65
N GLU A 246 23.63 -20.29 4.25
CA GLU A 246 24.90 -20.57 4.91
C GLU A 246 25.24 -19.56 6.02
N GLY A 247 24.35 -18.60 6.29
CA GLY A 247 24.54 -17.56 7.31
C GLY A 247 25.51 -16.45 6.89
N ARG A 248 25.79 -16.29 5.59
CA ARG A 248 26.59 -15.17 5.08
C ARG A 248 25.69 -13.95 4.87
N PRO A 249 26.10 -12.75 5.31
CA PRO A 249 25.27 -11.56 5.17
C PRO A 249 25.12 -11.14 3.71
N ALA A 250 23.93 -10.66 3.35
CA ALA A 250 23.61 -10.11 2.03
C ALA A 250 24.43 -8.84 1.74
N LEU A 251 24.67 -8.01 2.75
CA LEU A 251 25.59 -6.87 2.68
C LEU A 251 27.04 -7.35 2.83
N GLY A 252 27.66 -7.70 1.71
CA GLY A 252 29.10 -7.93 1.61
C GLY A 252 29.93 -6.63 1.61
N LYS A 253 31.27 -6.75 1.52
CA LYS A 253 32.18 -5.59 1.41
C LYS A 253 32.00 -4.77 0.12
N PHE A 254 31.36 -5.35 -0.89
CA PHE A 254 31.06 -4.70 -2.16
C PHE A 254 29.66 -5.12 -2.62
N LEU A 255 28.86 -4.15 -3.06
CA LEU A 255 27.59 -4.40 -3.74
C LEU A 255 27.87 -4.99 -5.13
N ARG A 256 27.01 -5.90 -5.61
CA ARG A 256 27.13 -6.45 -6.96
C ARG A 256 26.86 -5.40 -8.04
N ALA A 257 26.09 -4.36 -7.71
CA ALA A 257 25.92 -3.15 -8.50
C ALA A 257 25.93 -1.88 -7.61
N PRO A 258 26.48 -0.75 -8.09
CA PRO A 258 26.80 0.42 -7.25
C PRO A 258 25.63 1.40 -7.02
N LEU A 259 24.51 1.26 -7.73
CA LEU A 259 23.37 2.17 -7.64
C LEU A 259 22.09 1.38 -7.33
N LYS A 260 21.04 2.07 -6.90
CA LYS A 260 19.67 1.54 -6.80
C LYS A 260 18.82 2.15 -7.91
N ASN A 261 17.85 1.42 -8.45
CA ASN A 261 16.84 1.96 -9.38
C ASN A 261 17.39 2.60 -10.68
N SER A 262 18.46 2.05 -11.26
CA SER A 262 18.96 2.50 -12.58
C SER A 262 18.92 1.36 -13.60
N ARG A 263 19.08 1.68 -14.89
CA ARG A 263 19.29 0.68 -15.95
C ARG A 263 20.69 0.82 -16.53
N ILE A 264 21.27 -0.28 -16.99
CA ILE A 264 22.53 -0.19 -17.74
C ILE A 264 22.23 0.43 -19.11
N SER A 265 22.75 1.63 -19.34
CA SER A 265 22.65 2.31 -20.63
C SER A 265 23.79 1.90 -21.57
N SER A 266 24.98 1.61 -21.02
CA SER A 266 26.13 1.11 -21.79
C SER A 266 27.00 0.16 -20.96
N ARG A 267 27.39 -0.98 -21.53
CA ARG A 267 28.22 -1.99 -20.85
C ARG A 267 29.71 -1.73 -21.04
N TYR A 268 30.52 -2.25 -20.13
CA TYR A 268 31.96 -2.40 -20.34
C TYR A 268 32.21 -3.19 -21.63
N ASN A 269 32.98 -2.63 -22.55
CA ASN A 269 33.24 -3.23 -23.84
C ASN A 269 34.55 -2.70 -24.43
N LEU A 270 35.61 -3.50 -24.37
CA LEU A 270 36.92 -3.20 -24.95
C LEU A 270 36.89 -2.99 -26.47
N ARG A 271 35.83 -3.45 -27.13
CA ARG A 271 35.65 -3.42 -28.59
C ARG A 271 34.43 -2.59 -29.03
N ARG A 272 33.98 -1.62 -28.23
CA ARG A 272 32.84 -0.77 -28.60
C ARG A 272 33.16 0.05 -29.86
N PHE A 273 32.39 -0.15 -30.92
CA PHE A 273 32.52 0.64 -32.14
C PHE A 273 31.85 2.01 -31.97
N HIS A 274 32.57 3.09 -32.26
CA HIS A 274 32.02 4.44 -32.21
C HIS A 274 31.52 4.87 -33.61
N PRO A 275 30.20 5.00 -33.84
CA PRO A 275 29.64 5.16 -35.19
C PRO A 275 30.09 6.45 -35.89
N ILE A 276 30.20 7.56 -35.15
CA ILE A 276 30.64 8.85 -35.70
C ILE A 276 32.16 8.85 -36.01
N LYS A 277 32.99 8.33 -35.10
CA LYS A 277 34.45 8.30 -35.24
C LYS A 277 34.96 7.13 -36.10
N LYS A 278 34.06 6.22 -36.53
CA LYS A 278 34.33 5.01 -37.32
C LYS A 278 35.54 4.18 -36.84
N ARG A 279 35.76 4.15 -35.52
CA ARG A 279 36.86 3.39 -34.90
C ARG A 279 36.39 2.74 -33.61
N THR A 280 37.09 1.69 -33.22
CA THR A 280 36.88 1.01 -31.94
C THR A 280 37.47 1.86 -30.82
N ILE A 281 36.65 2.20 -29.82
CA ILE A 281 37.06 2.92 -28.61
C ILE A 281 36.57 2.11 -27.42
N PRO A 282 37.47 1.60 -26.55
CA PRO A 282 37.06 0.80 -25.42
C PRO A 282 36.19 1.62 -24.47
N HIS A 283 35.10 1.01 -24.01
CA HIS A 283 34.32 1.50 -22.90
C HIS A 283 34.80 0.79 -21.63
N LEU A 284 35.53 1.52 -20.78
CA LEU A 284 36.22 0.98 -19.61
C LEU A 284 35.38 0.98 -18.33
N GLY A 285 34.09 1.26 -18.45
CA GLY A 285 33.15 1.24 -17.34
C GLY A 285 31.78 0.73 -17.79
N THR A 286 30.85 0.69 -16.84
CA THR A 286 29.43 0.44 -17.09
C THR A 286 28.69 1.72 -16.76
N ASP A 287 27.95 2.25 -17.74
CA ASP A 287 27.15 3.46 -17.60
C ASP A 287 25.74 3.07 -17.15
N TYR A 288 25.24 3.75 -16.12
CA TYR A 288 23.90 3.61 -15.58
C TYR A 288 23.07 4.86 -15.95
N ALA A 289 21.78 4.67 -16.25
CA ALA A 289 20.82 5.73 -16.58
C ALA A 289 19.53 5.59 -15.78
#